data_AF-A0A553SRS6-F1
#
_entry.id   AF-A0A553SRS6-F1
#
_cell.length_a   1.000
_cell.length_b   1.000
_cell.length_c   1.000
_cell.angle_alpha   90.00
_cell.angle_beta   90.00
_cell.angle_gamma   90.00
#
_symmetry.space_group_name_H-M   'P 1'
#
loop_
_entity.id
_entity.type
_entity.pdbx_description
1 polymer ?
#
loop_
_entity_poly.entity_id
_entity_poly.type
_entity_poly.pdbx_seq_one_letter_code
_entity_poly.pdbx_strand_id
1 'polypeptide(L)'
;MKQTFFLLTLITVIFLTGFVKKDQDKCLHCKECYDTAWDDGYRMGYGTGTVNERYRIARSLIQLGKTDEELVHMISTSYVELKDVREQIRLYHGYFEFEVSSYEKARALLREGKSNEEIVEKTNLSFYELELVKRQLKQSNGKFKWESEYLWSLSESDMFL
;
A
#
# COMPACT_ATOMS: atom_id res chain seq x y z
N MET A 1 10.65 0.01 -54.53
CA MET A 1 9.38 0.20 -53.78
C MET A 1 9.31 -0.46 -52.40
N LYS A 2 10.28 -1.28 -51.96
CA LYS A 2 10.23 -1.91 -50.60
C LYS A 2 10.91 -1.08 -49.50
N GLN A 3 11.86 -0.21 -49.85
CA GLN A 3 12.69 0.52 -48.88
C GLN A 3 12.00 1.79 -48.31
N THR A 4 11.20 2.48 -49.14
CA THR A 4 10.41 3.65 -48.72
C THR A 4 9.24 3.27 -47.81
N PHE A 5 8.64 2.10 -48.00
CA PHE A 5 7.61 1.58 -47.10
C PHE A 5 8.16 1.29 -45.70
N PHE A 6 9.38 0.74 -45.60
CA PHE A 6 10.00 0.39 -44.33
C PHE A 6 10.34 1.64 -43.47
N LEU A 7 10.79 2.71 -44.12
CA LEU A 7 11.08 4.00 -43.45
C LEU A 7 9.81 4.70 -42.97
N LEU A 8 8.73 4.68 -43.77
CA LEU A 8 7.44 5.23 -43.37
C LEU A 8 6.83 4.47 -42.19
N THR A 9 6.97 3.14 -42.15
CA THR A 9 6.52 2.33 -41.00
C THR A 9 7.37 2.55 -39.74
N LEU A 10 8.68 2.80 -39.89
CA LEU A 10 9.56 3.04 -38.74
C LEU A 10 9.28 4.41 -38.11
N ILE A 11 9.05 5.44 -38.93
CA ILE A 11 8.72 6.79 -38.46
C ILE A 11 7.34 6.82 -37.79
N THR A 12 6.34 6.10 -38.31
CA THR A 12 5.02 6.01 -37.66
C THR A 12 5.08 5.24 -36.34
N VAL A 13 5.89 4.18 -36.23
CA VAL A 13 6.09 3.47 -34.95
C VAL A 13 6.81 4.33 -33.92
N ILE A 14 7.83 5.11 -34.32
CA ILE A 14 8.50 6.08 -33.43
C ILE A 14 7.55 7.21 -33.02
N PHE A 15 6.69 7.69 -33.93
CA PHE A 15 5.67 8.68 -33.58
C PHE A 15 4.59 8.11 -32.65
N LEU A 16 4.12 6.88 -32.87
CA LEU A 16 3.13 6.24 -32.00
C LEU A 16 3.70 5.95 -30.61
N THR A 17 4.91 5.40 -30.51
CA THR A 17 5.58 5.15 -29.22
C THR A 17 5.99 6.45 -28.52
N GLY A 18 6.38 7.47 -29.28
CA GLY A 18 6.69 8.81 -28.77
C GLY A 18 5.46 9.59 -28.28
N PHE A 19 4.30 9.43 -28.93
CA PHE A 19 3.02 10.00 -28.47
C PHE A 19 2.50 9.28 -27.22
N VAL A 20 2.60 7.95 -27.15
CA VAL A 20 2.20 7.19 -25.96
C VAL A 20 3.02 7.61 -24.73
N LYS A 21 4.32 7.91 -24.89
CA LYS A 21 5.16 8.44 -23.80
C LYS A 21 4.82 9.88 -23.45
N LYS A 22 4.63 10.75 -24.44
CA LYS A 22 4.42 12.20 -24.24
C LYS A 22 3.08 12.54 -23.59
N ASP A 23 2.08 11.67 -23.77
CA ASP A 23 0.78 11.82 -23.11
C ASP A 23 0.65 10.94 -21.85
N GLN A 24 1.50 9.91 -21.63
CA GLN A 24 1.63 9.25 -20.32
C GLN A 24 2.12 10.22 -19.24
N ASP A 25 3.13 11.04 -19.55
CA ASP A 25 3.64 12.05 -18.63
C ASP A 25 2.60 13.14 -18.34
N LYS A 26 1.69 13.43 -19.29
CA LYS A 26 0.56 14.34 -19.05
C LYS A 26 -0.59 13.68 -18.27
N CYS A 27 -0.86 12.40 -18.50
CA CYS A 27 -1.83 11.64 -17.71
C CYS A 27 -1.37 11.47 -16.26
N LEU A 28 -0.06 11.42 -15.99
CA LEU A 28 0.49 11.50 -14.63
C LEU A 28 0.14 12.80 -13.90
N HIS A 29 -0.20 13.86 -14.65
CA HIS A 29 -0.50 15.19 -14.10
C HIS A 29 -1.98 15.58 -14.16
N CYS A 30 -2.83 14.80 -14.84
CA CYS A 30 -4.27 15.06 -14.85
C CYS A 30 -4.92 14.39 -13.64
N LYS A 31 -5.02 15.15 -12.54
CA LYS A 31 -5.67 14.73 -11.29
C LYS A 31 -7.04 14.07 -11.52
N GLU A 32 -7.84 14.57 -12.46
CA GLU A 32 -9.19 14.04 -12.73
C GLU A 32 -9.20 12.70 -13.49
N CYS A 33 -8.32 12.52 -14.48
CA CYS A 33 -8.17 11.22 -15.16
C CYS A 33 -7.54 10.17 -14.22
N TYR A 34 -6.67 10.64 -13.32
CA TYR A 34 -6.04 9.84 -12.28
C TYR A 34 -7.05 9.39 -11.21
N ASP A 35 -7.87 10.29 -10.68
CA ASP A 35 -8.89 10.01 -9.65
C ASP A 35 -9.96 9.01 -10.17
N THR A 36 -10.27 9.03 -11.47
CA THR A 36 -11.22 8.09 -12.09
C THR A 36 -10.64 6.68 -12.23
N ALA A 37 -9.40 6.55 -12.72
CA ALA A 37 -8.71 5.25 -12.82
C ALA A 37 -8.34 4.69 -11.44
N TRP A 38 -8.06 5.58 -10.49
CA TRP A 38 -7.91 5.28 -9.07
C TRP A 38 -9.19 4.66 -8.52
N ASP A 39 -10.34 5.33 -8.62
CA ASP A 39 -11.57 4.84 -7.96
C ASP A 39 -12.04 3.48 -8.50
N ASP A 40 -11.91 3.23 -9.81
CA ASP A 40 -12.34 1.97 -10.44
C ASP A 40 -11.36 0.80 -10.18
N GLY A 41 -10.05 1.04 -10.28
CA GLY A 41 -9.02 0.01 -10.08
C GLY A 41 -8.67 -0.25 -8.62
N TYR A 42 -8.70 0.79 -7.78
CA TYR A 42 -8.37 0.72 -6.36
C TYR A 42 -9.43 -0.03 -5.57
N ARG A 43 -10.73 0.25 -5.79
CA ARG A 43 -11.81 -0.48 -5.08
C ARG A 43 -11.83 -1.97 -5.42
N MET A 44 -11.64 -2.33 -6.69
CA MET A 44 -11.50 -3.73 -7.09
C MET A 44 -10.22 -4.38 -6.54
N GLY A 45 -9.11 -3.65 -6.53
CA GLY A 45 -7.83 -4.12 -6.00
C GLY A 45 -7.82 -4.29 -4.47
N TYR A 46 -8.56 -3.45 -3.75
CA TYR A 46 -8.77 -3.53 -2.30
C TYR A 46 -9.61 -4.76 -1.94
N GLY A 47 -10.70 -5.01 -2.67
CA GLY A 47 -11.56 -6.18 -2.49
C GLY A 47 -10.88 -7.52 -2.82
N THR A 48 -9.82 -7.52 -3.62
CA THR A 48 -9.09 -8.74 -4.04
C THR A 48 -7.80 -8.98 -3.25
N GLY A 49 -7.37 -8.06 -2.38
CA GLY A 49 -6.13 -8.19 -1.58
C GLY A 49 -4.83 -7.91 -2.35
N THR A 50 -4.88 -7.76 -3.68
CA THR A 50 -3.70 -7.45 -4.51
C THR A 50 -3.09 -6.07 -4.18
N VAL A 51 -3.92 -5.10 -3.79
CA VAL A 51 -3.46 -3.78 -3.33
C VAL A 51 -2.71 -3.90 -2.00
N ASN A 52 -3.22 -4.70 -1.07
CA ASN A 52 -2.65 -4.89 0.25
C ASN A 52 -1.22 -5.44 0.19
N GLU A 53 -0.98 -6.42 -0.69
CA GLU A 53 0.36 -6.99 -0.86
C GLU A 53 1.35 -6.00 -1.50
N ARG A 54 0.90 -5.26 -2.54
CA ARG A 54 1.72 -4.18 -3.12
C ARG A 54 2.08 -3.12 -2.07
N TYR A 55 1.13 -2.77 -1.19
CA TYR A 55 1.35 -1.81 -0.11
C TYR A 55 2.38 -2.33 0.90
N ARG A 56 2.33 -3.62 1.26
CA ARG A 56 3.34 -4.25 2.13
C ARG A 56 4.74 -4.27 1.50
N ILE A 57 4.84 -4.54 0.21
CA ILE A 57 6.10 -4.48 -0.54
C ILE A 57 6.62 -3.04 -0.55
N ALA A 58 5.77 -2.07 -0.88
CA ALA A 58 6.12 -0.65 -0.89
C ALA A 58 6.62 -0.18 0.48
N ARG A 59 5.91 -0.51 1.58
CA ARG A 59 6.37 -0.25 2.95
C ARG A 59 7.77 -0.80 3.22
N SER A 60 8.01 -2.05 2.84
CA SER A 60 9.30 -2.71 3.10
C SER A 60 10.44 -2.02 2.35
N LEU A 61 10.22 -1.62 1.11
CA LEU A 61 11.21 -0.89 0.31
C LEU A 61 11.43 0.54 0.83
N ILE A 62 10.38 1.23 1.28
CA ILE A 62 10.50 2.54 1.94
C ILE A 62 11.36 2.43 3.22
N GLN A 63 11.16 1.39 4.03
CA GLN A 63 11.96 1.14 5.24
C GLN A 63 13.43 0.83 4.93
N LEU A 64 13.72 0.30 3.74
CA LEU A 64 15.08 0.12 3.22
C LEU A 64 15.68 1.40 2.62
N GLY A 65 14.98 2.54 2.70
CA GLY A 65 15.47 3.83 2.24
C GLY A 65 15.29 4.09 0.74
N LYS A 66 14.42 3.33 0.04
CA LYS A 66 14.13 3.56 -1.38
C LYS A 66 13.37 4.86 -1.60
N THR A 67 13.77 5.61 -2.63
CA THR A 67 13.10 6.84 -3.06
C THR A 67 11.84 6.53 -3.87
N ASP A 68 10.92 7.49 -3.98
CA ASP A 68 9.69 7.29 -4.77
C ASP A 68 10.01 7.02 -6.25
N GLU A 69 11.06 7.63 -6.79
CA GLU A 69 11.55 7.37 -8.16
C GLU A 69 12.05 5.93 -8.33
N GLU A 70 12.84 5.42 -7.38
CA GLU A 70 13.26 4.01 -7.41
C GLU A 70 12.06 3.07 -7.31
N LEU A 71 11.08 3.37 -6.46
CA LEU A 71 9.91 2.54 -6.23
C LEU A 71 9.03 2.41 -7.49
N VAL A 72 8.73 3.51 -8.18
CA VAL A 72 7.92 3.45 -9.42
C VAL A 72 8.61 2.67 -10.55
N HIS A 73 9.94 2.51 -10.48
CA HIS A 73 10.70 1.67 -11.41
C HIS A 73 10.82 0.20 -10.96
N MET A 74 10.81 -0.06 -9.65
CA MET A 74 10.98 -1.42 -9.10
C MET A 74 9.68 -2.21 -9.02
N ILE A 75 8.55 -1.54 -8.77
CA ILE A 75 7.26 -2.19 -8.56
C ILE A 75 6.17 -1.50 -9.39
N SER A 76 5.11 -2.23 -9.72
CA SER A 76 3.94 -1.69 -10.41
C SER A 76 3.16 -0.77 -9.47
N THR A 77 3.61 0.47 -9.35
CA THR A 77 3.03 1.52 -8.49
C THR A 77 3.10 2.91 -9.14
N SER A 78 2.46 3.90 -8.52
CA SER A 78 2.46 5.30 -8.96
C SER A 78 2.86 6.24 -7.82
N TYR A 79 3.24 7.48 -8.13
CA TYR A 79 3.55 8.48 -7.10
C TYR A 79 2.39 8.76 -6.14
N VAL A 80 1.14 8.61 -6.58
CA VAL A 80 -0.02 8.82 -5.71
C VAL A 80 -0.32 7.57 -4.88
N GLU A 81 -0.13 6.35 -5.41
CA GLU A 81 -0.12 5.13 -4.58
C GLU A 81 0.92 5.26 -3.47
N LEU A 82 2.12 5.72 -3.80
CA LEU A 82 3.19 5.93 -2.82
C LEU A 82 2.83 7.01 -1.81
N LYS A 83 2.17 8.08 -2.23
CA LYS A 83 1.65 9.11 -1.32
C LYS A 83 0.63 8.53 -0.34
N ASP A 84 -0.31 7.71 -0.82
CA ASP A 84 -1.31 7.05 0.03
C ASP A 84 -0.66 6.04 0.98
N VAL A 85 0.26 5.20 0.49
CA VAL A 85 1.05 4.27 1.31
C VAL A 85 1.77 5.00 2.44
N ARG A 86 2.46 6.11 2.12
CA ARG A 86 3.16 6.92 3.13
C ARG A 86 2.20 7.55 4.13
N GLU A 87 1.07 8.05 3.67
CA GLU A 87 0.05 8.64 4.53
C GLU A 87 -0.58 7.60 5.46
N GLN A 88 -0.93 6.41 4.97
CA GLN A 88 -1.42 5.33 5.81
C GLN A 88 -0.38 4.85 6.82
N ILE A 89 0.88 4.66 6.40
CA ILE A 89 1.98 4.33 7.31
C ILE A 89 2.11 5.39 8.42
N ARG A 90 1.92 6.67 8.09
CA ARG A 90 1.95 7.77 9.05
C ARG A 90 0.75 7.72 10.00
N LEU A 91 -0.47 7.56 9.47
CA LEU A 91 -1.73 7.57 10.23
C LEU A 91 -1.89 6.34 11.13
N TYR A 92 -1.44 5.17 10.65
CA TYR A 92 -1.57 3.89 11.34
C TYR A 92 -0.24 3.40 11.91
N HIS A 93 0.69 4.32 12.22
CA HIS A 93 1.89 4.04 13.01
C HIS A 93 2.76 2.87 12.47
N GLY A 94 3.00 2.85 11.17
CA GLY A 94 3.76 1.80 10.49
C GLY A 94 2.92 0.67 9.88
N TYR A 95 1.62 0.67 10.12
CA TYR A 95 0.67 -0.32 9.59
C TYR A 95 -0.22 0.29 8.50
N PHE A 96 -1.08 -0.54 7.93
CA PHE A 96 -2.18 -0.10 7.07
C PHE A 96 -3.53 -0.32 7.74
N GLU A 97 -4.56 0.42 7.33
CA GLU A 97 -5.92 0.31 7.88
C GLU A 97 -6.45 -1.13 7.86
N PHE A 98 -6.21 -1.84 6.75
CA PHE A 98 -6.65 -3.22 6.58
C PHE A 98 -5.94 -4.17 7.54
N GLU A 99 -4.66 -3.94 7.87
CA GLU A 99 -3.91 -4.76 8.83
C GLU A 99 -4.45 -4.54 10.23
N VAL A 100 -4.65 -3.27 10.62
CA VAL A 100 -5.22 -2.89 11.92
C VAL A 100 -6.60 -3.54 12.09
N SER A 101 -7.46 -3.41 11.08
CA SER A 101 -8.81 -3.98 11.11
C SER A 101 -8.80 -5.51 11.26
N SER A 102 -7.96 -6.21 10.48
CA SER A 102 -7.85 -7.67 10.59
C SER A 102 -7.24 -8.11 11.93
N TYR A 103 -6.28 -7.37 12.47
CA TYR A 103 -5.64 -7.68 13.76
C TYR A 103 -6.60 -7.46 14.93
N GLU A 104 -7.40 -6.39 14.88
CA GLU A 104 -8.46 -6.14 15.85
C GLU A 104 -9.53 -7.24 15.84
N LYS A 105 -9.95 -7.66 14.65
CA LYS A 105 -10.88 -8.78 14.51
C LYS A 105 -10.29 -10.09 15.03
N ALA A 106 -9.00 -10.36 14.74
CA ALA A 106 -8.29 -11.51 15.29
C ALA A 106 -8.22 -11.46 16.82
N ARG A 107 -7.94 -10.29 17.41
CA ARG A 107 -7.94 -10.07 18.86
C ARG A 107 -9.29 -10.42 19.50
N ALA A 108 -10.40 -9.99 18.90
CA ALA A 108 -11.74 -10.32 19.38
C ALA A 108 -12.00 -11.84 19.36
N LEU A 109 -11.72 -12.51 18.23
CA LEU A 109 -11.94 -13.95 18.08
C LEU A 109 -11.03 -14.79 19.00
N LEU A 110 -9.79 -14.34 19.26
CA LEU A 110 -8.91 -14.96 20.24
C LEU A 110 -9.49 -14.89 21.66
N ARG A 111 -10.11 -13.77 22.04
CA ARG A 111 -10.77 -13.62 23.35
C ARG A 111 -12.01 -14.50 23.48
N GLU A 112 -12.71 -14.74 22.37
CA GLU A 112 -13.84 -15.68 22.30
C GLU A 112 -13.39 -17.16 22.32
N GLY A 113 -12.08 -17.44 22.30
CA GLY A 113 -11.56 -18.80 22.29
C GLY A 113 -11.73 -19.54 20.96
N LYS A 114 -11.84 -18.81 19.83
CA LYS A 114 -11.95 -19.41 18.50
C LYS A 114 -10.67 -20.13 18.09
N SER A 115 -10.80 -21.14 17.23
CA SER A 115 -9.63 -21.86 16.69
C SER A 115 -8.84 -21.00 15.70
N ASN A 116 -7.58 -21.37 15.45
CA ASN A 116 -6.73 -20.63 14.53
C ASN A 116 -7.28 -20.64 13.11
N GLU A 117 -7.87 -21.76 12.69
CA GLU A 117 -8.49 -21.95 11.39
C GLU A 117 -9.66 -20.99 11.19
N GLU A 118 -10.57 -20.91 12.19
CA GLU A 118 -11.71 -19.98 12.15
C GLU A 118 -11.24 -18.52 12.11
N ILE A 119 -10.17 -18.18 12.83
CA ILE A 119 -9.62 -16.82 12.82
C ILE A 119 -9.05 -16.47 11.46
N VAL A 120 -8.21 -17.34 10.88
CA VAL A 120 -7.62 -17.16 9.54
C VAL A 120 -8.71 -16.96 8.50
N GLU A 121 -9.72 -17.82 8.49
CA GLU A 121 -10.86 -17.73 7.56
C GLU A 121 -11.62 -16.41 7.70
N LYS A 122 -11.90 -15.96 8.93
CA LYS A 122 -12.71 -14.77 9.17
C LYS A 122 -11.94 -13.45 9.01
N THR A 123 -10.62 -13.46 9.08
CA THR A 123 -9.80 -12.23 9.10
C THR A 123 -8.99 -12.02 7.83
N ASN A 124 -8.95 -13.02 6.93
CA ASN A 124 -8.06 -13.07 5.77
C ASN A 124 -6.56 -12.96 6.13
N LEU A 125 -6.20 -13.24 7.38
CA LEU A 125 -4.82 -13.34 7.81
C LEU A 125 -4.26 -14.71 7.42
N SER A 126 -2.99 -14.77 7.05
CA SER A 126 -2.25 -16.03 7.05
C SER A 126 -2.02 -16.54 8.48
N PHE A 127 -1.75 -17.83 8.63
CA PHE A 127 -1.32 -18.40 9.92
C PHE A 127 -0.09 -17.69 10.48
N TYR A 128 0.84 -17.27 9.62
CA TYR A 128 2.02 -16.52 10.03
C TYR A 128 1.65 -15.16 10.66
N GLU A 129 0.76 -14.41 10.03
CA GLU A 129 0.28 -13.13 10.57
C GLU A 129 -0.51 -13.30 11.86
N LEU A 130 -1.31 -14.35 11.97
CA LEU A 130 -2.00 -14.68 13.22
C LEU A 130 -1.01 -14.95 14.36
N GLU A 131 0.09 -15.66 14.11
CA GLU A 131 1.13 -15.86 15.12
C GLU A 131 1.84 -14.55 15.51
N LEU A 132 2.04 -13.62 14.58
CA LEU A 132 2.54 -12.28 14.90
C LEU A 132 1.57 -11.51 15.80
N VAL A 133 0.27 -11.57 15.52
CA VAL A 133 -0.78 -10.96 16.36
C VAL A 133 -0.73 -11.53 17.78
N LYS A 134 -0.74 -12.85 17.93
CA LYS A 134 -0.67 -13.51 19.25
C LYS A 134 0.59 -13.12 20.01
N ARG A 135 1.74 -13.06 19.33
CA ARG A 135 3.01 -12.66 19.94
C ARG A 135 2.96 -11.23 20.46
N GLN A 136 2.47 -10.29 19.66
CA GLN A 136 2.33 -8.89 20.08
C GLN A 136 1.39 -8.76 21.28
N LEU A 137 0.20 -9.36 21.21
CA LEU A 137 -0.76 -9.33 22.31
C LEU A 137 -0.19 -9.94 23.60
N LYS A 138 0.58 -11.03 23.50
CA LYS A 138 1.26 -11.63 24.66
C LYS A 138 2.33 -10.72 25.25
N GLN A 139 3.14 -10.08 24.40
CA GLN A 139 4.25 -9.21 24.82
C GLN A 139 3.76 -7.89 25.43
N SER A 140 2.62 -7.38 24.95
CA SER A 140 2.11 -6.05 25.29
C SER A 140 0.81 -6.10 26.10
N ASN A 141 0.59 -7.16 26.88
CA ASN A 141 -0.56 -7.33 27.77
C ASN A 141 -1.92 -7.06 27.09
N GLY A 142 -2.12 -7.64 25.92
CA GLY A 142 -3.35 -7.52 25.12
C GLY A 142 -3.46 -6.25 24.28
N LYS A 143 -2.43 -5.40 24.25
CA LYS A 143 -2.37 -4.19 23.43
C LYS A 143 -1.51 -4.39 22.19
N PHE A 144 -1.80 -3.65 21.14
CA PHE A 144 -0.95 -3.52 19.96
C PHE A 144 -0.02 -2.31 20.08
N LYS A 145 1.02 -2.29 19.24
CA LYS A 145 2.03 -1.21 19.27
C LYS A 145 1.41 0.18 19.09
N TRP A 146 0.47 0.32 18.15
CA TRP A 146 -0.22 1.59 17.88
C TRP A 146 -1.08 2.08 19.05
N GLU A 147 -1.52 1.20 19.96
CA GLU A 147 -2.28 1.59 21.17
C GLU A 147 -1.37 2.11 22.30
N SER A 148 -0.05 1.96 22.17
CA SER A 148 0.93 2.29 23.21
C SER A 148 1.69 3.61 22.98
N GLU A 149 1.63 4.19 21.77
CA GLU A 149 2.36 5.43 21.43
C GLU A 149 1.66 6.72 21.94
N TYR A 150 0.53 6.63 22.64
CA TYR A 150 -0.21 7.78 23.18
C TYR A 150 0.46 8.50 24.37
N LEU A 151 1.58 8.02 24.90
CA LEU A 151 2.21 8.61 26.10
C LEU A 151 3.43 9.51 25.83
N TRP A 152 3.91 9.62 24.59
CA TRP A 152 5.06 10.48 24.27
C TRP A 152 4.73 11.72 23.44
N SER A 153 3.58 11.78 22.76
CA SER A 153 3.20 12.95 21.96
C SER A 153 2.53 14.07 22.77
N LEU A 154 2.06 13.80 23.99
CA LEU A 154 1.52 14.82 24.90
C LEU A 154 2.58 15.46 25.81
N SER A 155 3.75 14.86 25.99
CA SER A 155 4.81 15.46 26.81
C SER A 155 5.66 16.49 26.07
N GLU A 156 5.63 16.52 24.73
CA GLU A 156 6.35 17.53 23.95
C GLU A 156 5.50 18.78 23.63
N SER A 157 4.17 18.66 23.57
CA SER A 157 3.29 19.83 23.32
C SER A 157 3.00 20.67 24.57
N ASP A 158 3.21 20.14 25.78
CA ASP A 158 3.05 20.87 27.04
C ASP A 158 4.37 21.47 27.57
N MET A 159 5.47 21.35 26.83
CA MET A 159 6.79 21.92 27.19
C MET A 159 7.14 23.20 26.41
N PHE A 160 6.16 23.80 25.72
CA PHE A 160 6.27 25.07 25.00
C PHE A 160 5.10 26.03 25.28
N LEU A 161 4.66 26.11 26.55
CA LEU A 161 3.88 27.25 27.07
C LEU A 161 4.60 27.88 28.28
#